data_AF-A0A956FDA5-F1
#
_entry.id   AF-A0A956FDA5-F1
#
_cell.length_a   1.000
_cell.length_b   1.000
_cell.length_c   1.000
_cell.angle_alpha   90.00
_cell.angle_beta   90.00
_cell.angle_gamma   90.00
#
_symmetry.space_group_name_H-M   'P 1'
#
loop_
_entity.id
_entity.type
_entity.pdbx_description
1 polymer ?
#
loop_
_entity_poly.entity_id
_entity_poly.type
_entity_poly.pdbx_seq_one_letter_code
_entity_poly.pdbx_strand_id
1 'polypeptide(L)'
;MAALIKEARPELSAQELYDLLRDTASQATAPDNELGWGIVNGVLASGDACGCSDADRDGFIGTLCGGDDCDDENPSTHPEAEELCDGLDNNCNDSIHSAELDEDGDGVPTCAGDCDDDDPTVAPGLEEICGDGIDNDCVDGDEPCPSSEDGPLPTSGADGGDTSVEPGDTGLPPAGTGADDGSTGAEPGAADGGGDDGGCGCSTPREPSRPGLGVLLLALAARRRRRHG
;
A
#
# COMPACT_ATOMS: atom_id res chain seq x y z
N MET A 1 -22.83 -35.26 7.39
CA MET A 1 -22.39 -33.92 6.97
C MET A 1 -22.06 -33.03 8.16
N ALA A 2 -23.04 -32.52 8.92
CA ALA A 2 -22.76 -31.72 10.13
C ALA A 2 -21.80 -32.41 11.13
N ALA A 3 -21.96 -33.73 11.35
CA ALA A 3 -21.04 -34.51 12.17
C ALA A 3 -19.61 -34.61 11.59
N LEU A 4 -19.46 -34.67 10.26
CA LEU A 4 -18.15 -34.71 9.60
C LEU A 4 -17.44 -33.35 9.71
N ILE A 5 -18.19 -32.26 9.52
CA ILE A 5 -17.66 -30.90 9.71
C ILE A 5 -17.28 -30.68 11.16
N LYS A 6 -18.07 -31.20 12.12
CA LYS A 6 -17.77 -31.10 13.55
C LYS A 6 -16.58 -31.98 13.98
N GLU A 7 -16.25 -33.00 13.20
CA GLU A 7 -15.04 -33.82 13.36
C GLU A 7 -13.81 -33.08 12.82
N ALA A 8 -13.94 -32.38 11.69
CA ALA A 8 -12.88 -31.54 11.12
C ALA A 8 -12.66 -30.22 11.90
N ARG A 9 -13.74 -29.65 12.44
CA ARG A 9 -13.79 -28.34 13.12
C ARG A 9 -14.51 -28.45 14.48
N PRO A 10 -13.86 -29.06 15.49
CA PRO A 10 -14.45 -29.33 16.79
C PRO A 10 -14.79 -28.06 17.60
N GLU A 11 -14.21 -26.93 17.26
CA GLU A 11 -14.39 -25.62 17.90
C GLU A 11 -15.71 -24.94 17.57
N LEU A 12 -16.33 -25.23 16.41
CA LEU A 12 -17.56 -24.54 15.96
C LEU A 12 -18.72 -24.70 16.94
N SER A 13 -19.32 -23.61 17.40
CA SER A 13 -20.61 -23.67 18.09
C SER A 13 -21.70 -24.24 17.18
N ALA A 14 -22.82 -24.66 17.78
CA ALA A 14 -23.97 -25.13 17.01
C ALA A 14 -24.51 -24.06 16.04
N GLN A 15 -24.35 -22.78 16.39
CA GLN A 15 -24.78 -21.66 15.57
C GLN A 15 -23.83 -21.45 14.39
N GLU A 16 -22.52 -21.44 14.62
CA GLU A 16 -21.51 -21.29 13.55
C GLU A 16 -21.56 -22.46 12.56
N LEU A 17 -21.80 -23.69 13.06
CA LEU A 17 -22.02 -24.84 12.19
C LEU A 17 -23.29 -24.71 11.34
N TYR A 18 -24.35 -24.14 11.91
CA TYR A 18 -25.61 -23.90 11.18
C TYR A 18 -25.44 -22.82 10.11
N ASP A 19 -24.80 -21.71 10.45
CA ASP A 19 -24.55 -20.60 9.52
C ASP A 19 -23.65 -21.05 8.36
N LEU A 20 -22.59 -21.80 8.64
CA LEU A 20 -21.74 -22.42 7.62
C LEU A 20 -22.49 -23.33 6.65
N LEU A 21 -23.36 -24.21 7.17
CA LEU A 21 -24.17 -25.10 6.32
C LEU A 21 -25.18 -24.33 5.47
N ARG A 22 -25.69 -23.19 5.98
CA ARG A 22 -26.59 -22.31 5.24
C ARG A 22 -25.87 -21.57 4.13
N ASP A 23 -24.74 -20.96 4.46
CA ASP A 23 -24.03 -20.02 3.58
C ASP A 23 -23.32 -20.75 2.42
N THR A 24 -23.06 -22.05 2.58
CA THR A 24 -22.50 -22.93 1.54
C THR A 24 -23.54 -23.70 0.73
N ALA A 25 -24.82 -23.46 0.99
CA ALA A 25 -25.90 -24.12 0.27
C ALA A 25 -26.16 -23.46 -1.10
N SER A 26 -26.66 -24.26 -2.04
CA SER A 26 -26.79 -23.85 -3.45
C SER A 26 -27.73 -22.66 -3.70
N GLN A 27 -28.55 -22.27 -2.74
CA GLN A 27 -29.43 -21.09 -2.78
C GLN A 27 -29.20 -20.15 -1.58
N ALA A 28 -27.96 -20.08 -1.07
CA ALA A 28 -27.60 -19.25 0.08
C ALA A 28 -28.06 -17.79 -0.05
N THR A 29 -28.12 -17.24 -1.26
CA THR A 29 -28.50 -15.84 -1.52
C THR A 29 -29.97 -15.64 -1.88
N ALA A 30 -30.72 -16.71 -2.18
CA ALA A 30 -32.10 -16.63 -2.65
C ALA A 30 -32.93 -17.87 -2.25
N PRO A 31 -33.20 -18.07 -0.95
CA PRO A 31 -33.93 -19.25 -0.50
C PRO A 31 -35.39 -19.25 -0.94
N ASP A 32 -35.89 -20.42 -1.33
CA ASP A 32 -37.28 -20.63 -1.73
C ASP A 32 -38.06 -21.42 -0.66
N ASN A 33 -39.37 -21.62 -0.89
CA ASN A 33 -40.23 -22.37 0.01
C ASN A 33 -40.27 -23.89 -0.28
N GLU A 34 -39.52 -24.36 -1.26
CA GLU A 34 -39.51 -25.76 -1.72
C GLU A 34 -38.26 -26.50 -1.23
N LEU A 35 -37.10 -25.86 -1.30
CA LEU A 35 -35.77 -26.33 -0.95
C LEU A 35 -35.10 -25.48 0.13
N GLY A 36 -35.70 -24.36 0.54
CA GLY A 36 -35.07 -23.46 1.51
C GLY A 36 -33.80 -22.87 0.93
N TRP A 37 -32.68 -23.04 1.63
CA TRP A 37 -31.36 -22.58 1.17
C TRP A 37 -30.73 -23.48 0.10
N GLY A 38 -31.45 -24.51 -0.37
CA GLY A 38 -30.95 -25.42 -1.40
C GLY A 38 -30.14 -26.60 -0.85
N ILE A 39 -29.33 -27.20 -1.71
CA ILE A 39 -28.49 -28.36 -1.35
C ILE A 39 -27.23 -27.84 -0.68
N VAL A 40 -26.97 -28.30 0.54
CA VAL A 40 -25.74 -27.98 1.26
C VAL A 40 -24.54 -28.58 0.53
N ASN A 41 -23.48 -27.80 0.33
CA ASN A 41 -22.21 -28.29 -0.20
C ASN A 41 -21.24 -28.68 0.92
N GLY A 42 -20.98 -29.98 1.08
CA GLY A 42 -20.19 -30.51 2.19
C GLY A 42 -18.72 -30.30 2.09
N VAL A 43 -18.22 -30.04 0.88
CA VAL A 43 -16.83 -29.74 0.65
C VAL A 43 -16.57 -28.28 0.99
N LEU A 44 -17.47 -27.37 0.58
CA LEU A 44 -17.41 -25.96 1.01
C LEU A 44 -17.59 -25.86 2.53
N ALA A 45 -18.57 -26.57 3.09
CA ALA A 45 -18.89 -26.54 4.52
C ALA A 45 -17.90 -27.28 5.41
N SER A 46 -17.06 -28.19 4.90
CA SER A 46 -15.98 -28.77 5.72
C SER A 46 -14.82 -27.82 5.94
N GLY A 47 -14.81 -26.67 5.25
CA GLY A 47 -13.67 -25.76 5.19
C GLY A 47 -12.60 -26.26 4.22
N ASP A 48 -12.83 -27.38 3.52
CA ASP A 48 -11.88 -27.91 2.54
C ASP A 48 -12.07 -27.30 1.13
N ALA A 49 -13.11 -26.51 0.89
CA ALA A 49 -13.33 -25.88 -0.40
C ALA A 49 -13.86 -24.43 -0.38
N CYS A 50 -13.60 -23.65 0.67
CA CYS A 50 -13.33 -22.23 0.41
C CYS A 50 -11.81 -22.08 0.40
N GLY A 51 -11.27 -21.59 -0.71
CA GLY A 51 -9.85 -21.66 -1.07
C GLY A 51 -8.93 -20.74 -0.26
N CYS A 52 -9.00 -20.84 1.06
CA CYS A 52 -8.03 -20.24 1.97
C CYS A 52 -6.83 -21.17 2.10
N SER A 53 -6.15 -21.34 0.98
CA SER A 53 -4.77 -21.84 0.96
C SER A 53 -3.88 -20.63 0.97
N ASP A 54 -2.77 -20.74 1.68
CA ASP A 54 -1.57 -19.95 1.43
C ASP A 54 -1.25 -20.04 -0.07
N ALA A 55 -1.52 -18.97 -0.82
CA ALA A 55 -1.55 -18.98 -2.27
C ALA A 55 -0.16 -18.79 -2.87
N ASP A 56 0.69 -18.01 -2.22
CA ASP A 56 2.08 -17.75 -2.61
C ASP A 56 3.13 -18.64 -1.89
N ARG A 57 2.72 -19.33 -0.83
CA ARG A 57 3.48 -20.31 -0.05
C ARG A 57 4.52 -19.72 0.89
N ASP A 58 4.27 -18.56 1.45
CA ASP A 58 5.12 -17.94 2.46
C ASP A 58 4.82 -18.40 3.90
N GLY A 59 3.72 -19.13 4.10
CA GLY A 59 3.27 -19.66 5.39
C GLY A 59 2.22 -18.80 6.09
N PHE A 60 1.79 -17.69 5.48
CA PHE A 60 0.72 -16.83 5.93
C PHE A 60 -0.54 -17.08 5.09
N ILE A 61 -1.65 -16.49 5.53
CA ILE A 61 -2.96 -16.66 4.90
C ILE A 61 -3.52 -15.27 4.66
N GLY A 62 -4.02 -15.01 3.46
CA GLY A 62 -4.58 -13.74 3.08
C GLY A 62 -5.65 -13.18 4.03
N THR A 63 -5.71 -11.85 4.11
CA THR A 63 -6.63 -11.07 4.95
C THR A 63 -8.10 -11.38 4.62
N LEU A 64 -8.43 -11.64 3.35
CA LEU A 64 -9.78 -12.04 2.91
C LEU A 64 -10.24 -13.37 3.52
N CYS A 65 -9.28 -14.19 3.94
CA CYS A 65 -9.47 -15.46 4.61
C CYS A 65 -9.30 -15.38 6.14
N GLY A 66 -9.13 -14.17 6.68
CA GLY A 66 -8.97 -13.93 8.11
C GLY A 66 -7.59 -14.29 8.66
N GLY A 67 -6.58 -14.43 7.80
CA GLY A 67 -5.18 -14.32 8.23
C GLY A 67 -4.70 -12.87 8.18
N ASP A 68 -3.37 -12.70 8.26
CA ASP A 68 -2.72 -11.40 8.44
C ASP A 68 -1.92 -10.95 7.19
N ASP A 69 -1.96 -11.73 6.10
CA ASP A 69 -1.27 -11.42 4.86
C ASP A 69 -2.08 -10.43 4.01
N CYS A 70 -1.45 -9.33 3.64
CA CYS A 70 -2.04 -8.23 2.88
C CYS A 70 -1.96 -8.43 1.36
N ASP A 71 -1.12 -9.34 0.86
CA ASP A 71 -0.99 -9.70 -0.55
C ASP A 71 -0.70 -11.21 -0.72
N ASP A 72 -1.77 -12.02 -0.60
CA ASP A 72 -1.78 -13.51 -0.69
C ASP A 72 -1.27 -14.08 -2.04
N GLU A 73 -0.88 -13.23 -3.00
CA GLU A 73 -0.27 -13.61 -4.27
C GLU A 73 1.24 -13.36 -4.32
N ASN A 74 1.84 -12.76 -3.28
CA ASN A 74 3.22 -12.31 -3.25
C ASN A 74 3.97 -12.73 -1.97
N PRO A 75 4.88 -13.72 -2.05
CA PRO A 75 5.49 -14.33 -0.87
C PRO A 75 6.56 -13.45 -0.21
N SER A 76 6.78 -12.24 -0.72
CA SER A 76 7.62 -11.21 -0.09
C SER A 76 6.80 -10.20 0.71
N THR A 77 5.46 -10.29 0.66
CA THR A 77 4.55 -9.35 1.30
C THR A 77 3.71 -10.09 2.34
N HIS A 78 4.15 -10.05 3.59
CA HIS A 78 3.48 -10.74 4.70
C HIS A 78 3.92 -10.15 6.04
N PRO A 79 3.22 -10.46 7.15
CA PRO A 79 3.64 -10.03 8.47
C PRO A 79 5.10 -10.37 8.76
N GLU A 80 5.84 -9.42 9.32
CA GLU A 80 7.27 -9.55 9.64
C GLU A 80 8.21 -9.70 8.42
N ALA A 81 7.73 -9.49 7.18
CA ALA A 81 8.60 -9.37 6.01
C ALA A 81 9.56 -8.17 6.15
N GLU A 82 10.65 -8.21 5.39
CA GLU A 82 11.55 -7.05 5.24
C GLU A 82 10.92 -6.08 4.23
N GLU A 83 10.92 -4.79 4.56
CA GLU A 83 10.50 -3.74 3.64
C GLU A 83 11.46 -3.68 2.45
N LEU A 84 10.91 -3.80 1.25
CA LEU A 84 11.66 -3.55 0.03
C LEU A 84 11.72 -2.05 -0.23
N CYS A 85 12.37 -1.66 -1.31
CA CYS A 85 12.38 -0.27 -1.79
C CYS A 85 11.54 -0.22 -3.07
N ASP A 86 10.26 -0.54 -2.94
CA ASP A 86 9.32 -0.67 -4.06
C ASP A 86 8.04 0.17 -3.87
N GLY A 87 7.95 0.89 -2.74
CA GLY A 87 6.84 1.76 -2.39
C GLY A 87 5.59 1.01 -1.93
N LEU A 88 5.74 -0.25 -1.52
CA LEU A 88 4.67 -1.10 -1.01
C LEU A 88 4.92 -1.44 0.46
N ASP A 89 3.84 -1.60 1.24
CA ASP A 89 3.92 -2.15 2.60
C ASP A 89 4.11 -3.67 2.50
N ASN A 90 5.36 -4.13 2.52
CA ASN A 90 5.66 -5.56 2.43
C ASN A 90 5.41 -6.28 3.76
N ASN A 91 5.52 -5.60 4.90
CA ASN A 91 5.39 -6.25 6.20
C ASN A 91 3.97 -6.24 6.78
N CYS A 92 2.99 -5.73 6.01
CA CYS A 92 1.56 -5.66 6.34
C CYS A 92 1.26 -4.94 7.66
N ASN A 93 1.95 -3.83 7.95
CA ASN A 93 1.74 -3.03 9.17
C ASN A 93 0.81 -1.81 8.98
N ASP A 94 0.15 -1.71 7.82
CA ASP A 94 -0.68 -0.58 7.37
C ASP A 94 0.12 0.73 7.15
N SER A 95 1.43 0.64 6.91
CA SER A 95 2.27 1.80 6.60
C SER A 95 3.49 1.44 5.75
N ILE A 96 3.73 2.25 4.72
CA ILE A 96 4.97 2.22 3.94
C ILE A 96 6.12 2.72 4.84
N HIS A 97 7.28 2.07 4.78
CA HIS A 97 8.44 2.47 5.56
C HIS A 97 8.89 3.90 5.19
N SER A 98 9.32 4.69 6.19
CA SER A 98 9.71 6.09 5.93
C SER A 98 10.88 6.21 4.96
N ALA A 99 11.75 5.19 4.90
CA ALA A 99 12.88 5.17 3.98
C ALA A 99 12.49 5.02 2.49
N GLU A 100 11.23 4.67 2.20
CA GLU A 100 10.70 4.57 0.84
C GLU A 100 9.94 5.83 0.40
N LEU A 101 9.75 6.78 1.32
CA LEU A 101 9.20 8.08 0.98
C LEU A 101 10.32 8.94 0.41
N ASP A 102 9.98 9.74 -0.59
CA ASP A 102 10.82 10.75 -1.21
C ASP A 102 10.37 12.10 -0.62
N GLU A 103 11.08 12.58 0.40
CA GLU A 103 10.68 13.72 1.22
C GLU A 103 10.93 15.08 0.52
N ASP A 104 11.94 15.15 -0.36
CA ASP A 104 12.31 16.36 -1.10
C ASP A 104 11.75 16.44 -2.54
N GLY A 105 11.31 15.32 -3.10
CA GLY A 105 10.67 15.21 -4.41
C GLY A 105 11.64 15.15 -5.60
N ASP A 106 12.88 14.72 -5.40
CA ASP A 106 13.86 14.55 -6.48
C ASP A 106 13.67 13.23 -7.27
N GLY A 107 12.90 12.29 -6.70
CA GLY A 107 12.59 10.99 -7.27
C GLY A 107 13.44 9.83 -6.77
N VAL A 108 14.31 10.02 -5.77
CA VAL A 108 15.17 9.01 -5.17
C VAL A 108 14.96 8.99 -3.65
N PRO A 109 14.25 8.01 -3.08
CA PRO A 109 14.12 7.92 -1.63
C PRO A 109 15.42 7.39 -0.98
N THR A 110 15.59 7.58 0.34
CA THR A 110 16.76 7.07 1.08
C THR A 110 17.06 5.58 0.86
N CYS A 111 16.04 4.72 0.74
CA CYS A 111 16.24 3.30 0.48
C CYS A 111 16.84 3.00 -0.91
N ALA A 112 16.68 3.93 -1.86
CA ALA A 112 17.20 3.85 -3.22
C ALA A 112 18.62 4.43 -3.35
N GLY A 113 19.17 4.98 -2.27
CA GLY A 113 20.55 5.46 -2.20
C GLY A 113 20.69 6.97 -1.99
N ASP A 114 19.60 7.70 -1.73
CA ASP A 114 19.70 9.10 -1.32
C ASP A 114 20.34 9.23 0.06
N CYS A 115 21.37 10.07 0.13
CA CYS A 115 22.13 10.36 1.32
C CYS A 115 21.61 11.59 2.10
N ASP A 116 20.74 12.41 1.51
CA ASP A 116 20.06 13.55 2.16
C ASP A 116 18.66 13.82 1.56
N ASP A 117 17.68 13.01 1.95
CA ASP A 117 16.24 13.04 1.51
C ASP A 117 15.49 14.35 1.79
N ASP A 118 16.12 15.30 2.48
CA ASP A 118 15.58 16.64 2.76
C ASP A 118 16.05 17.70 1.73
N ASP A 119 16.99 17.37 0.84
CA ASP A 119 17.62 18.29 -0.13
C ASP A 119 17.65 17.73 -1.57
N PRO A 120 16.80 18.23 -2.49
CA PRO A 120 16.66 17.68 -3.84
C PRO A 120 17.84 18.04 -4.77
N THR A 121 18.91 18.61 -4.20
CA THR A 121 20.19 18.84 -4.86
C THR A 121 21.27 17.85 -4.43
N VAL A 122 20.91 16.84 -3.63
CA VAL A 122 21.75 15.76 -3.15
C VAL A 122 21.08 14.44 -3.52
N ALA A 123 21.63 13.71 -4.48
CA ALA A 123 21.10 12.40 -4.87
C ALA A 123 22.03 11.64 -5.82
N PRO A 124 21.92 10.30 -5.87
CA PRO A 124 22.63 9.48 -6.83
C PRO A 124 22.52 9.96 -8.28
N GLY A 125 23.67 10.26 -8.87
CA GLY A 125 23.78 10.66 -10.29
C GLY A 125 23.64 12.16 -10.55
N LEU A 126 23.52 12.99 -9.52
CA LEU A 126 23.79 14.43 -9.62
C LEU A 126 25.29 14.70 -9.81
N GLU A 127 25.63 15.93 -10.18
CA GLU A 127 27.03 16.34 -10.35
C GLU A 127 27.62 16.82 -9.02
N GLU A 128 28.73 16.22 -8.63
CA GLU A 128 29.46 16.54 -7.40
C GLU A 128 30.04 17.97 -7.43
N ILE A 129 29.69 18.79 -6.45
CA ILE A 129 30.24 20.14 -6.28
C ILE A 129 31.43 20.06 -5.34
N CYS A 130 32.60 19.82 -5.93
CA CYS A 130 33.83 19.64 -5.18
C CYS A 130 34.07 20.72 -4.10
N GLY A 131 34.45 20.29 -2.90
CA GLY A 131 34.91 21.13 -1.80
C GLY A 131 33.87 22.08 -1.21
N ASP A 132 32.58 21.85 -1.46
CA ASP A 132 31.50 22.60 -0.80
C ASP A 132 31.09 21.97 0.56
N GLY A 133 31.56 20.74 0.82
CA GLY A 133 31.35 20.01 2.06
C GLY A 133 30.08 19.14 2.09
N ILE A 134 29.40 18.98 0.95
CA ILE A 134 28.23 18.12 0.73
C ILE A 134 28.65 17.00 -0.22
N ASP A 135 28.07 15.82 -0.06
CA ASP A 135 28.23 14.70 -1.00
C ASP A 135 27.04 14.75 -1.97
N ASN A 136 27.11 15.54 -3.04
CA ASN A 136 25.94 15.81 -3.89
C ASN A 136 25.53 14.59 -4.72
N ASP A 137 26.46 13.67 -4.99
CA ASP A 137 26.20 12.48 -5.81
C ASP A 137 26.03 11.18 -5.02
N CYS A 138 26.21 11.22 -3.70
CA CYS A 138 26.05 10.11 -2.76
C CYS A 138 26.93 8.87 -3.04
N VAL A 139 28.06 9.02 -3.75
CA VAL A 139 28.93 7.89 -4.10
C VAL A 139 30.11 7.74 -3.15
N ASP A 140 30.87 8.81 -2.91
CA ASP A 140 32.20 8.75 -2.26
C ASP A 140 32.46 9.86 -1.22
N GLY A 141 31.46 10.68 -0.87
CA GLY A 141 31.64 11.89 -0.05
C GLY A 141 32.12 13.10 -0.86
N ASP A 142 32.14 14.29 -0.23
CA ASP A 142 32.65 15.55 -0.83
C ASP A 142 34.03 15.37 -1.49
N GLU A 143 34.08 15.47 -2.82
CA GLU A 143 35.31 15.26 -3.58
C GLU A 143 36.18 16.53 -3.52
N PRO A 144 37.50 16.44 -3.21
CA PRO A 144 38.34 17.62 -3.20
C PRO A 144 38.51 18.19 -4.61
N CYS A 145 38.31 19.51 -4.77
CA CYS A 145 38.51 20.15 -6.06
C CYS A 145 39.91 19.90 -6.62
N PRO A 146 40.04 19.62 -7.93
CA PRO A 146 41.33 19.51 -8.56
C PRO A 146 42.10 20.82 -8.37
N SER A 147 43.26 20.72 -7.71
CA SER A 147 44.17 21.85 -7.57
C SER A 147 44.51 22.39 -8.95
N SER A 148 44.40 23.71 -9.12
CA SER A 148 44.42 24.46 -10.38
C SER A 148 45.75 24.40 -11.18
N GLU A 149 46.58 23.39 -10.98
CA GLU A 149 47.94 23.32 -11.54
C GLU A 149 48.00 22.66 -12.93
N ASP A 150 46.94 22.02 -13.43
CA ASP A 150 46.92 21.49 -14.81
C ASP A 150 45.51 21.54 -15.47
N GLY A 151 45.17 22.65 -16.17
CA GLY A 151 44.12 22.67 -17.20
C GLY A 151 42.97 23.67 -17.02
N PRO A 152 42.33 24.15 -18.11
CA PRO A 152 41.63 25.44 -18.13
C PRO A 152 40.29 25.40 -17.38
N LEU A 153 40.12 26.39 -16.51
CA LEU A 153 38.90 26.77 -15.79
C LEU A 153 37.62 26.62 -16.65
N PRO A 154 36.51 26.04 -16.12
CA PRO A 154 35.20 26.41 -16.64
C PRO A 154 35.03 27.90 -16.36
N THR A 155 34.82 28.68 -17.41
CA THR A 155 34.63 30.12 -17.30
C THR A 155 33.27 30.39 -16.63
N SER A 156 33.20 30.34 -15.30
CA SER A 156 32.14 31.04 -14.57
C SER A 156 32.42 32.53 -14.71
N GLY A 157 31.73 33.13 -15.67
CA GLY A 157 31.84 34.53 -16.03
C GLY A 157 31.74 35.46 -14.83
N ALA A 158 32.82 36.15 -14.54
CA ALA A 158 32.84 37.31 -13.67
C ALA A 158 33.86 38.35 -14.18
N ASP A 159 33.79 38.68 -15.47
CA ASP A 159 34.59 39.75 -16.07
C ASP A 159 33.65 40.90 -16.44
N GLY A 160 33.34 41.73 -15.46
CA GLY A 160 32.82 43.06 -15.75
C GLY A 160 33.94 43.91 -16.38
N GLY A 161 33.75 44.38 -17.61
CA GLY A 161 34.52 45.49 -18.14
C GLY A 161 34.82 45.49 -19.64
N ASP A 162 33.87 46.06 -20.41
CA ASP A 162 34.12 47.00 -21.52
C ASP A 162 34.70 46.46 -22.85
N THR A 163 33.83 46.29 -23.85
CA THR A 163 33.68 47.25 -24.99
C THR A 163 32.97 46.58 -26.19
N SER A 164 31.99 47.31 -26.74
CA SER A 164 31.51 47.22 -28.14
C SER A 164 30.60 46.04 -28.52
N VAL A 165 29.29 46.21 -28.28
CA VAL A 165 28.25 45.58 -29.09
C VAL A 165 27.66 46.64 -30.02
N GLU A 166 28.01 46.57 -31.31
CA GLU A 166 27.24 47.18 -32.38
C GLU A 166 25.98 46.33 -32.65
N PRO A 167 24.85 46.94 -33.07
CA PRO A 167 23.59 46.22 -33.21
C PRO A 167 23.39 45.69 -34.63
N GLY A 168 22.98 44.42 -34.71
CA GLY A 168 22.30 43.87 -35.89
C GLY A 168 22.94 42.62 -36.45
N ASP A 169 22.40 41.46 -36.09
CA ASP A 169 22.13 40.46 -37.13
C ASP A 169 20.91 39.61 -36.76
N THR A 170 20.01 39.53 -37.72
CA THR A 170 18.77 38.77 -37.70
C THR A 170 19.00 37.43 -38.39
N GLY A 171 18.77 36.32 -37.70
CA GLY A 171 18.71 34.99 -38.32
C GLY A 171 18.32 33.93 -37.30
N LEU A 172 17.02 33.72 -37.07
CA LEU A 172 16.21 32.62 -37.63
C LEU A 172 16.36 31.28 -36.89
N PRO A 173 15.28 30.77 -36.25
CA PRO A 173 15.20 29.40 -35.73
C PRO A 173 14.69 28.41 -36.80
N PRO A 174 15.00 27.11 -36.71
CA PRO A 174 14.09 26.06 -37.16
C PRO A 174 13.25 25.59 -35.95
N ALA A 175 11.93 25.76 -35.96
CA ALA A 175 10.94 25.04 -36.76
C ALA A 175 10.86 23.54 -36.39
N GLY A 176 9.87 23.24 -35.55
CA GLY A 176 9.35 21.91 -35.25
C GLY A 176 7.89 22.04 -34.82
N THR A 177 7.03 22.36 -35.79
CA THR A 177 5.56 22.42 -35.65
C THR A 177 4.95 21.03 -35.77
N GLY A 178 3.91 20.76 -34.98
CA GLY A 178 3.01 19.63 -35.21
C GLY A 178 1.91 19.57 -34.16
N ALA A 179 0.88 20.39 -34.31
CA ALA A 179 -0.36 20.34 -33.55
C ALA A 179 -1.46 19.66 -34.37
N ASP A 180 -2.40 19.00 -33.65
CA ASP A 180 -3.82 18.70 -33.94
C ASP A 180 -4.25 18.09 -35.30
N ASP A 181 -5.00 16.97 -35.29
CA ASP A 181 -6.48 16.95 -35.16
C ASP A 181 -7.12 15.58 -35.56
N GLY A 182 -8.19 15.18 -34.86
CA GLY A 182 -9.39 14.61 -35.51
C GLY A 182 -9.53 13.10 -35.86
N SER A 183 -10.10 12.34 -34.91
CA SER A 183 -11.31 11.47 -35.02
C SER A 183 -11.57 10.53 -36.23
N THR A 184 -11.80 9.24 -35.93
CA THR A 184 -12.85 8.27 -36.39
C THR A 184 -12.28 6.87 -36.17
N GLY A 185 -12.88 5.89 -35.50
CA GLY A 185 -14.26 5.41 -35.49
C GLY A 185 -14.20 3.88 -35.74
N ALA A 186 -14.97 3.10 -34.97
CA ALA A 186 -15.33 1.68 -35.13
C ALA A 186 -14.47 0.59 -34.43
N GLU A 187 -15.03 0.11 -33.31
CA GLU A 187 -15.07 -1.28 -32.81
C GLU A 187 -15.48 -2.31 -33.91
N PRO A 188 -15.43 -3.66 -33.72
CA PRO A 188 -15.41 -4.39 -32.44
C PRO A 188 -14.56 -5.68 -32.35
N GLY A 189 -14.38 -6.18 -31.11
CA GLY A 189 -14.31 -7.63 -30.88
C GLY A 189 -13.32 -8.12 -29.82
N ALA A 190 -13.77 -8.19 -28.56
CA ALA A 190 -13.41 -9.21 -27.56
C ALA A 190 -14.41 -9.01 -26.40
N ALA A 191 -15.41 -9.85 -26.13
CA ALA A 191 -15.38 -11.26 -25.78
C ALA A 191 -14.38 -11.57 -24.66
N ASP A 192 -14.75 -11.26 -23.43
CA ASP A 192 -14.69 -12.16 -22.28
C ASP A 192 -15.57 -11.52 -21.18
N GLY A 193 -16.68 -12.12 -20.76
CA GLY A 193 -16.64 -13.14 -19.74
C GLY A 193 -16.91 -12.49 -18.37
N GLY A 194 -18.15 -12.01 -18.17
CA GLY A 194 -18.62 -11.61 -16.85
C GLY A 194 -18.70 -12.86 -15.99
N GLY A 195 -17.60 -13.17 -15.30
CA GLY A 195 -17.59 -14.08 -14.18
C GLY A 195 -18.24 -13.36 -13.03
N ASP A 196 -19.39 -13.87 -12.63
CA ASP A 196 -20.06 -13.48 -11.40
C ASP A 196 -19.09 -13.77 -10.25
N ASP A 197 -18.42 -12.73 -9.77
CA ASP A 197 -17.84 -12.66 -8.44
C ASP A 197 -19.01 -12.70 -7.44
N GLY A 198 -19.58 -13.89 -7.30
CA GLY A 198 -20.24 -14.32 -6.09
C GLY A 198 -19.18 -14.32 -4.99
N GLY A 199 -18.86 -13.13 -4.51
CA GLY A 199 -17.93 -12.89 -3.43
C GLY A 199 -18.27 -13.87 -2.33
N CYS A 200 -17.32 -14.75 -2.03
CA CYS A 200 -17.30 -15.46 -0.77
C CYS A 200 -17.07 -14.38 0.29
N GLY A 201 -18.17 -13.75 0.70
CA GLY A 201 -18.20 -12.85 1.83
C GLY A 201 -17.92 -13.69 3.07
N CYS A 202 -16.64 -13.87 3.39
CA CYS A 202 -16.21 -14.11 4.75
C CYS A 202 -16.64 -12.89 5.56
N SER A 203 -17.91 -12.88 5.97
CA SER A 203 -18.40 -11.92 6.95
C SER A 203 -17.52 -12.11 8.17
N THR A 204 -16.73 -11.09 8.48
CA THR A 204 -15.91 -11.02 9.68
C THR A 204 -16.75 -11.48 10.88
N PRO A 205 -16.19 -12.22 11.85
CA PRO A 205 -16.89 -12.48 13.09
C PRO A 205 -17.24 -11.12 13.70
N ARG A 206 -18.53 -10.79 13.72
CA ARG A 206 -19.06 -9.63 14.41
C ARG A 206 -18.55 -9.69 15.85
N GLU A 207 -17.61 -8.81 16.21
CA GLU A 207 -17.03 -8.77 17.55
C GLU A 207 -18.15 -8.83 18.59
N PRO A 208 -18.07 -9.69 19.62
CA PRO A 208 -19.03 -9.65 20.71
C PRO A 208 -18.86 -8.31 21.41
N SER A 209 -19.83 -7.42 21.21
CA SER A 209 -19.92 -6.12 21.86
C SER A 209 -19.68 -6.29 23.36
N ARG A 210 -18.48 -5.94 23.83
CA ARG A 210 -18.14 -5.95 25.25
C ARG A 210 -19.00 -4.87 25.92
N PRO A 211 -19.85 -5.19 26.92
CA PRO A 211 -20.51 -4.14 27.68
C PRO A 211 -19.43 -3.38 28.47
N GLY A 212 -19.29 -2.09 28.15
CA GLY A 212 -18.34 -1.19 28.77
C GLY A 212 -18.40 -1.24 30.29
N LEU A 213 -17.25 -1.56 30.89
CA LEU A 213 -16.99 -1.48 32.31
C LEU A 213 -16.65 -0.01 32.65
N GLY A 214 -17.66 0.76 33.05
CA GLY A 214 -17.55 2.14 33.53
C GLY A 214 -18.95 2.75 33.61
N VAL A 215 -19.52 3.15 34.73
CA VAL A 215 -19.01 4.03 35.78
C VAL A 215 -19.76 3.70 37.08
N LEU A 216 -19.08 3.25 38.12
CA LEU A 216 -19.63 3.18 39.49
C LEU A 216 -18.72 3.94 40.46
N LEU A 217 -18.58 5.24 40.27
CA LEU A 217 -17.97 6.13 41.25
C LEU A 217 -18.66 7.49 41.23
N LEU A 218 -19.63 7.70 42.13
CA LEU A 218 -19.96 9.04 42.61
C LEU A 218 -20.50 9.04 44.05
N ALA A 219 -19.55 9.33 44.93
CA ALA A 219 -19.65 10.27 46.05
C ALA A 219 -20.62 9.95 47.23
N LEU A 220 -20.02 9.31 48.23
CA LEU A 220 -20.23 9.61 49.65
C LEU A 220 -20.04 11.12 49.93
N ALA A 221 -21.11 11.93 50.00
CA ALA A 221 -21.09 13.21 50.71
C ALA A 221 -22.49 13.84 50.91
N ALA A 222 -23.28 13.31 51.85
CA ALA A 222 -24.38 14.10 52.46
C ALA A 222 -24.80 13.57 53.83
N ARG A 223 -23.86 13.51 54.79
CA ARG A 223 -24.19 13.42 56.21
C ARG A 223 -23.56 14.59 56.96
N ARG A 224 -24.24 15.74 56.97
CA ARG A 224 -24.47 16.58 58.17
C ARG A 224 -25.05 17.95 57.81
N ARG A 225 -26.05 18.34 58.61
CA ARG A 225 -26.67 19.66 58.87
C ARG A 225 -28.09 19.73 58.28
N ARG A 226 -29.17 19.94 59.02
CA ARG A 226 -29.35 20.41 60.41
C ARG A 226 -30.74 19.96 60.90
N ARG A 227 -30.80 19.56 62.18
CA ARG A 227 -32.00 19.68 63.01
C ARG A 227 -32.40 21.16 63.05
N HIS A 228 -33.66 21.48 62.76
CA HIS A 228 -34.46 22.54 63.38
C HIS A 228 -35.86 22.57 62.74
N GLY A 229 -36.89 22.48 63.57
CA GLY A 229 -38.31 22.50 63.19
C GLY A 229 -39.05 21.36 63.85
#